data_AF-A0A1D2IJG8-F1
#
_entry.id   AF-A0A1D2IJG8-F1
#
_cell.length_a   1.000
_cell.length_b   1.000
_cell.length_c   1.000
_cell.angle_alpha   90.00
_cell.angle_beta   90.00
_cell.angle_gamma   90.00
#
_symmetry.space_group_name_H-M   'P 1'
#
loop_
_entity.id
_entity.type
_entity.pdbx_description
1 polymer ?
#
loop_
_entity_poly.entity_id
_entity_poly.type
_entity_poly.pdbx_seq_one_letter_code
_entity_poly.pdbx_strand_id
1 'polypeptide(L)'
;MHCSVGLHRDDVGGVEGHGAGGPLFSLFTVSWREFAPAPRGVTAARAVTAGGGHRCVEFVELAAGPATLSESTSTPGSESGLPQRSLLQVHAHLPHPDCRRLAVLTLTTTAPARREEYRAILRAIAESVSFERPG
;
A
#
# COMPACT_ATOMS: atom_id res chain seq x y z
N MET A 1 -11.82 -2.51 9.57
CA MET A 1 -10.61 -1.86 9.03
C MET A 1 -9.68 -1.60 10.21
N HIS A 2 -8.42 -2.00 10.09
CA HIS A 2 -7.39 -1.67 11.09
C HIS A 2 -6.48 -0.60 10.52
N CYS A 3 -6.02 0.33 11.36
CA CYS A 3 -5.11 1.38 10.94
C CYS A 3 -4.05 1.67 12.01
N SER A 4 -2.87 2.10 11.55
CA SER A 4 -1.80 2.59 12.40
C SER A 4 -1.17 3.81 11.77
N VAL A 5 -0.90 4.83 12.58
CA VAL A 5 -0.29 6.10 12.17
C VAL A 5 1.15 6.15 12.67
N GLY A 6 2.07 6.55 11.80
CA GLY A 6 3.48 6.72 12.11
C GLY A 6 3.96 8.13 11.74
N LEU A 7 4.79 8.69 12.61
CA LEU A 7 5.53 9.93 12.37
C LEU A 7 7.01 9.63 12.64
N HIS A 8 7.86 9.83 11.65
CA HIS A 8 9.30 9.61 11.78
C HIS A 8 10.07 10.76 11.13
N ARG A 9 11.36 10.85 11.42
CA ARG A 9 12.22 11.84 10.82
C ARG A 9 12.76 11.30 9.49
N ASP A 10 12.82 12.14 8.46
CA ASP A 10 13.62 11.84 7.27
C ASP A 10 15.10 11.82 7.69
N ASP A 11 15.75 10.67 7.48
CA ASP A 11 17.15 10.43 7.83
C ASP A 11 18.11 10.99 6.77
N VAL A 12 17.59 11.32 5.58
CA VAL A 12 18.34 12.00 4.53
C VAL A 12 18.16 13.52 4.72
N GLY A 13 19.22 14.19 5.17
CA GLY A 13 19.24 15.64 5.35
C GLY A 13 18.86 16.40 4.06
N GLY A 14 18.23 17.56 4.21
CA GLY A 14 17.90 18.43 3.08
C GLY A 14 19.16 18.84 2.32
N VAL A 15 19.14 18.73 0.99
CA VAL A 15 20.28 19.05 0.10
C VAL A 15 20.69 20.54 0.17
N GLU A 16 19.97 21.38 0.90
CA GLU A 16 20.32 22.79 1.07
C GLU A 16 20.32 23.20 2.54
N GLY A 17 21.47 23.02 3.18
CA GLY A 17 22.02 23.99 4.13
C GLY A 17 21.46 24.05 5.55
N HIS A 18 20.23 23.66 5.88
CA HIS A 18 19.70 23.82 7.25
C HIS A 18 18.88 22.61 7.74
N GLY A 19 19.48 21.85 8.66
CA GLY A 19 18.74 21.05 9.65
C GLY A 19 18.39 19.62 9.23
N ALA A 20 18.48 18.71 10.21
CA ALA A 20 18.12 17.30 10.08
C ALA A 20 16.74 17.13 9.44
N GLY A 21 16.54 16.05 8.65
CA GLY A 21 15.41 15.90 7.75
C GLY A 21 14.03 16.11 8.39
N GLY A 22 13.07 16.54 7.59
CA GLY A 22 11.72 16.91 8.04
C GLY A 22 10.90 15.71 8.54
N PRO A 23 9.76 15.95 9.22
CA PRO A 23 8.86 14.88 9.63
C PRO A 23 8.19 14.24 8.41
N LEU A 24 8.21 12.91 8.36
CA LEU A 24 7.48 12.08 7.41
C LEU A 24 6.29 11.43 8.10
N PHE A 25 5.12 11.59 7.51
CA PHE A 25 3.89 10.98 7.98
C PHE A 25 3.58 9.73 7.16
N SER A 26 3.25 8.63 7.84
CA SER A 26 2.81 7.39 7.21
C SER A 26 1.54 6.87 7.86
N LEU A 27 0.60 6.39 7.05
CA LEU A 27 -0.61 5.70 7.49
C LEU A 27 -0.62 4.30 6.87
N PHE A 28 -0.62 3.29 7.73
CA PHE A 28 -0.81 1.90 7.31
C PHE A 28 -2.23 1.45 7.62
N THR A 29 -2.87 0.77 6.68
CA THR A 29 -4.23 0.24 6.84
C THR A 29 -4.32 -1.19 6.36
N VAL A 30 -5.17 -1.96 7.04
CA VAL A 30 -5.59 -3.30 6.65
C VAL A 30 -7.10 -3.29 6.48
N SER A 31 -7.54 -3.64 5.28
CA SER A 31 -8.96 -3.69 4.93
C SER A 31 -9.31 -4.98 4.22
N TRP A 32 -10.57 -5.38 4.31
CA TRP A 32 -11.12 -6.51 3.60
C TRP A 32 -12.03 -6.01 2.49
N ARG A 33 -11.98 -6.66 1.33
CA ARG A 33 -12.91 -6.46 0.22
C ARG A 33 -13.50 -7.80 -0.18
N GLU A 34 -14.79 -7.80 -0.46
CA GLU A 34 -15.44 -8.94 -1.11
C GLU A 34 -15.08 -8.95 -2.60
N PHE A 35 -14.96 -10.14 -3.17
CA PHE A 35 -14.71 -10.33 -4.59
C PHE A 35 -15.59 -11.45 -5.15
N ALA A 36 -15.93 -11.35 -6.43
CA ALA A 36 -16.59 -12.45 -7.12
C ALA A 36 -15.69 -13.70 -7.05
N PRO A 37 -16.23 -14.88 -6.73
CA PRO A 37 -15.44 -16.11 -6.62
C PRO A 37 -14.60 -16.36 -7.88
N ALA A 38 -13.30 -16.50 -7.70
CA ALA A 38 -12.35 -16.76 -8.77
C ALA A 38 -11.05 -17.36 -8.19
N PRO A 39 -10.24 -18.06 -9.02
CA PRO A 39 -8.90 -18.49 -8.61
C PRO A 39 -8.07 -17.33 -8.10
N ARG A 40 -7.21 -17.60 -7.11
CA ARG A 40 -6.47 -16.56 -6.37
C ARG A 40 -5.64 -15.66 -7.28
N GLY A 41 -4.94 -16.22 -8.28
CA GLY A 41 -4.18 -15.44 -9.26
C GLY A 41 -5.06 -14.50 -10.12
N VAL A 42 -6.28 -14.94 -10.47
CA VAL A 42 -7.25 -14.11 -11.20
C VAL A 42 -7.75 -12.96 -10.31
N THR A 43 -8.04 -13.24 -9.04
CA THR A 43 -8.43 -12.23 -8.05
C THR A 43 -7.31 -11.20 -7.84
N ALA A 44 -6.05 -11.65 -7.72
CA ALA A 44 -4.89 -10.77 -7.60
C ALA A 44 -4.77 -9.84 -8.82
N ALA A 45 -4.92 -10.36 -10.04
CA ALA A 45 -4.88 -9.55 -11.27
C ALA A 45 -6.03 -8.53 -11.36
N ARG A 46 -7.26 -8.95 -11.02
CA ARG A 46 -8.42 -8.05 -11.07
C ARG A 46 -8.37 -6.93 -10.04
N ALA A 47 -7.66 -7.13 -8.93
CA ALA A 47 -7.58 -6.16 -7.85
C ALA A 47 -7.07 -4.78 -8.32
N VAL A 48 -6.14 -4.77 -9.28
CA VAL A 48 -5.51 -3.55 -9.81
C VAL A 48 -6.20 -2.99 -11.06
N THR A 49 -7.07 -3.75 -11.71
CA THR A 49 -7.81 -3.28 -12.89
C THR A 49 -9.08 -2.51 -12.52
N ALA A 50 -9.65 -2.75 -11.34
CA ALA A 50 -10.97 -2.22 -10.97
C ALA A 50 -10.98 -0.75 -10.51
N GLY A 51 -9.83 -0.18 -10.11
CA GLY A 51 -9.77 1.12 -9.44
C GLY A 51 -9.32 2.32 -10.29
N GLY A 52 -8.75 2.08 -11.48
CA GLY A 52 -8.01 3.12 -12.21
C GLY A 52 -6.82 3.66 -11.41
N GLY A 53 -5.88 4.35 -12.05
CA GLY A 53 -4.81 5.08 -11.35
C GLY A 53 -3.68 4.26 -10.71
N HIS A 54 -3.78 2.92 -10.69
CA HIS A 54 -2.66 2.07 -10.27
C HIS A 54 -1.50 2.12 -11.27
N ARG A 55 -0.29 2.23 -10.74
CA ARG A 55 0.98 2.21 -11.46
C ARG A 55 1.92 1.19 -10.82
N CYS A 56 3.04 0.90 -11.49
CA CYS A 56 4.09 -0.02 -11.01
C CYS A 56 3.51 -1.33 -10.45
N VAL A 57 2.61 -1.93 -11.23
CA VAL A 57 1.95 -3.19 -10.89
C VAL A 57 2.96 -4.32 -10.99
N GLU A 58 3.08 -5.11 -9.93
CA GLU A 58 3.95 -6.28 -9.83
C GLU A 58 3.14 -7.45 -9.30
N PHE A 59 3.29 -8.60 -9.96
CA PHE A 59 2.74 -9.87 -9.50
C PHE A 59 3.83 -10.62 -8.76
N VAL A 60 3.52 -11.06 -7.54
CA VAL A 60 4.49 -11.76 -6.68
C VAL A 60 3.85 -13.01 -6.11
N GLU A 61 4.65 -14.05 -5.91
CA GLU A 61 4.27 -15.22 -5.13
C GLU A 61 4.81 -15.04 -3.72
N LEU A 62 3.92 -14.97 -2.72
CA LEU A 62 4.27 -14.84 -1.31
C LEU A 62 4.01 -16.17 -0.59
N ALA A 63 4.49 -16.30 0.65
CA ALA A 63 4.14 -17.44 1.49
C ALA A 63 2.63 -17.61 1.67
N ALA A 64 1.89 -16.49 1.71
CA ALA A 64 0.44 -16.49 1.76
C ALA A 64 -0.21 -16.96 0.43
N GLY A 65 0.50 -16.94 -0.70
CA GLY A 65 -0.01 -17.21 -2.05
C GLY A 65 0.23 -16.04 -3.03
N PRO A 66 -0.41 -16.07 -4.22
CA PRO A 66 -0.22 -15.04 -5.23
C PRO A 66 -0.79 -13.71 -4.77
N ALA A 67 -0.05 -12.63 -4.96
CA ALA A 67 -0.43 -11.28 -4.59
C ALA A 67 -0.07 -10.27 -5.69
N THR A 68 -0.69 -9.10 -5.61
CA THR A 68 -0.37 -7.97 -6.49
C THR A 68 0.05 -6.76 -5.68
N LEU A 69 1.23 -6.23 -5.98
CA LEU A 69 1.69 -4.94 -5.46
C LEU A 69 1.43 -3.86 -6.51
N SER A 70 0.96 -2.71 -6.07
CA SER A 70 0.77 -1.55 -6.94
C SER A 70 0.91 -0.27 -6.14
N GLU A 71 0.94 0.85 -6.83
CA GLU A 71 0.93 2.16 -6.19
C GLU A 71 -0.03 3.10 -6.89
N SER A 72 -0.46 4.13 -6.19
CA SER A 72 -1.20 5.24 -6.74
C SER A 72 -0.73 6.54 -6.09
N THR A 73 -1.07 7.66 -6.71
CA THR A 73 -0.81 8.99 -6.13
C THR A 73 -2.13 9.74 -6.11
N SER A 74 -2.45 10.32 -4.96
CA SER A 74 -3.64 11.15 -4.78
C SER A 74 -3.23 12.51 -4.23
N THR A 75 -3.86 13.57 -4.73
CA THR A 75 -3.73 14.91 -4.17
C THR A 75 -5.14 15.30 -3.68
N PRO A 76 -5.30 15.70 -2.41
CA PRO A 76 -6.59 16.20 -1.93
C PRO A 76 -7.10 17.35 -2.80
N GLY A 77 -8.39 17.41 -3.13
CA GLY A 77 -8.95 18.49 -3.95
C GLY A 77 -8.91 19.84 -3.23
N SER A 78 -8.96 20.96 -3.96
CA SER A 78 -8.86 22.33 -3.41
C SER A 78 -9.89 22.61 -2.31
N GLU A 79 -11.09 22.04 -2.44
CA GLU A 79 -12.21 22.23 -1.51
C GLU A 79 -12.16 21.33 -0.27
N SER A 80 -11.13 20.47 -0.15
CA SER A 80 -11.08 19.46 0.93
C SER A 80 -10.69 20.04 2.30
N GLY A 81 -10.20 21.28 2.36
CA GLY A 81 -9.62 21.86 3.58
C GLY A 81 -8.32 21.18 4.03
N LEU A 82 -7.83 20.17 3.29
CA LEU A 82 -6.58 19.48 3.55
C LEU A 82 -5.42 20.13 2.81
N PRO A 83 -4.17 19.98 3.31
CA PRO A 83 -3.00 20.41 2.58
C PRO A 83 -2.97 19.81 1.16
N GLN A 84 -2.75 20.65 0.16
CA GLN A 84 -2.61 20.26 -1.26
C GLN A 84 -1.26 19.57 -1.53
N ARG A 85 -0.96 18.54 -0.73
CA ARG A 85 0.26 17.75 -0.84
C ARG A 85 -0.09 16.41 -1.46
N SER A 86 0.68 15.99 -2.46
CA SER A 86 0.54 14.67 -3.06
C SER A 86 0.90 13.58 -2.06
N LEU A 87 0.01 12.59 -1.96
CA LEU A 87 0.17 11.40 -1.15
C LEU A 87 0.53 10.23 -2.06
N LEU A 88 1.61 9.53 -1.72
CA LEU A 88 1.90 8.24 -2.32
C LEU A 88 1.13 7.17 -1.54
N GLN A 89 0.45 6.28 -2.24
CA GLN A 89 -0.21 5.11 -1.67
C GLN A 89 0.36 3.87 -2.33
N VAL A 90 0.96 2.98 -1.54
CA VAL A 90 1.41 1.67 -1.99
C VAL A 90 0.44 0.63 -1.46
N HIS A 91 0.05 -0.32 -2.32
CA HIS A 91 -0.97 -1.32 -2.04
C HIS A 91 -0.39 -2.73 -2.23
N ALA A 92 -0.76 -3.64 -1.33
CA ALA A 92 -0.60 -5.08 -1.52
C ALA A 92 -1.98 -5.73 -1.44
N HIS A 93 -2.32 -6.46 -2.48
CA HIS A 93 -3.60 -7.15 -2.65
C HIS A 93 -3.36 -8.65 -2.46
N LEU A 94 -3.85 -9.20 -1.35
CA LEU A 94 -3.64 -10.60 -0.96
C LEU A 94 -4.98 -11.35 -0.95
N PRO A 95 -5.28 -12.15 -2.00
CA PRO A 95 -6.48 -12.96 -2.04
C PRO A 95 -6.49 -13.99 -0.92
N HIS A 96 -7.60 -14.02 -0.18
CA HIS A 96 -7.82 -15.00 0.87
C HIS A 96 -7.94 -16.42 0.27
N PRO A 97 -7.49 -17.48 0.98
CA PRO A 97 -7.61 -18.86 0.51
C PRO A 97 -9.03 -19.30 0.16
N ASP A 98 -10.04 -18.75 0.85
CA ASP A 98 -11.47 -18.99 0.56
C ASP A 98 -11.95 -18.50 -0.83
N CYS A 99 -11.11 -17.80 -1.60
CA CYS A 99 -11.41 -17.29 -2.93
C CYS A 99 -12.60 -16.31 -3.00
N ARG A 100 -13.04 -15.76 -1.86
CA ARG A 100 -14.20 -14.84 -1.77
C ARG A 100 -13.81 -13.47 -1.21
N ARG A 101 -12.70 -13.41 -0.47
CA ARG A 101 -12.22 -12.19 0.17
C ARG A 101 -10.83 -11.80 -0.33
N LEU A 102 -10.55 -10.51 -0.27
CA LEU A 102 -9.26 -9.91 -0.61
C LEU A 102 -8.83 -9.03 0.57
N ALA A 103 -7.67 -9.32 1.15
CA ALA A 103 -7.02 -8.39 2.08
C ALA A 103 -6.29 -7.32 1.26
N VAL A 104 -6.49 -6.06 1.61
CA VAL A 104 -5.76 -4.93 1.03
C VAL A 104 -4.98 -4.24 2.12
N LEU A 105 -3.66 -4.36 2.03
CA LEU A 105 -2.71 -3.60 2.84
C LEU A 105 -2.39 -2.32 2.08
N THR A 106 -2.52 -1.17 2.73
CA THR A 106 -2.17 0.12 2.11
C THR A 106 -1.25 0.90 3.02
N LEU A 107 -0.11 1.33 2.49
CA LEU A 107 0.81 2.26 3.13
C LEU A 107 0.75 3.61 2.38
N THR A 108 0.26 4.64 3.06
CA THR A 108 0.14 6.00 2.53
C THR A 108 1.18 6.91 3.17
N THR A 109 1.83 7.77 2.39
CA THR A 109 2.85 8.71 2.89
C THR A 109 2.76 10.08 2.21
N THR A 110 3.20 11.13 2.90
CA THR A 110 3.42 12.47 2.35
C THR A 110 4.77 12.62 1.64
N ALA A 111 5.56 11.54 1.53
CA ALA A 111 6.91 11.55 0.96
C ALA A 111 7.00 10.75 -0.35
N PRO A 112 6.42 11.24 -1.45
CA PRO A 112 6.44 10.52 -2.73
C PRO A 112 7.85 10.32 -3.30
N ALA A 113 8.83 11.11 -2.86
CA ALA A 113 10.23 10.96 -3.25
C ALA A 113 10.89 9.69 -2.66
N ARG A 114 10.31 9.10 -1.61
CA ARG A 114 10.79 7.87 -0.93
C ARG A 114 10.04 6.61 -1.38
N ARG A 115 9.62 6.60 -2.65
CA ARG A 115 8.70 5.59 -3.17
C ARG A 115 9.24 4.17 -3.02
N GLU A 116 10.50 3.97 -3.37
CA GLU A 116 11.12 2.65 -3.39
C GLU A 116 11.22 2.09 -1.98
N GLU A 117 11.55 2.94 -1.00
CA GLU A 117 11.65 2.60 0.41
C GLU A 117 10.28 2.19 0.98
N TYR A 118 9.22 2.97 0.74
CA TYR A 118 7.87 2.59 1.19
C TYR A 118 7.34 1.34 0.49
N ARG A 119 7.72 1.13 -0.77
CA ARG A 119 7.39 -0.11 -1.49
C ARG A 119 8.09 -1.32 -0.86
N ALA A 120 9.37 -1.20 -0.53
CA ALA A 120 10.11 -2.24 0.15
C ALA A 120 9.52 -2.57 1.53
N ILE A 121 9.15 -1.54 2.31
CA ILE A 121 8.47 -1.74 3.61
C ILE A 121 7.17 -2.52 3.42
N LEU A 122 6.31 -2.11 2.49
CA LEU A 122 5.04 -2.82 2.29
C LEU A 122 5.25 -4.26 1.80
N ARG A 123 6.25 -4.49 0.95
CA ARG A 123 6.62 -5.84 0.50
C ARG A 123 7.02 -6.71 1.69
N ALA A 124 7.91 -6.24 2.55
CA ALA A 124 8.33 -6.98 3.74
C ALA A 124 7.16 -7.28 4.68
N ILE A 125 6.25 -6.32 4.87
CA ILE A 125 5.00 -6.55 5.62
C ILE A 125 4.16 -7.65 4.94
N ALA A 126 3.93 -7.56 3.63
CA ALA A 126 3.13 -8.54 2.89
C ALA A 126 3.75 -9.96 2.94
N GLU A 127 5.08 -10.06 2.90
CA GLU A 127 5.81 -11.32 3.06
C GLU A 127 5.61 -11.95 4.45
N SER A 128 5.37 -11.14 5.48
CA SER A 128 5.07 -11.60 6.84
C SER A 128 3.62 -12.01 7.08
N VAL A 129 2.71 -11.77 6.13
CA VAL A 129 1.28 -12.07 6.30
C VAL A 129 1.00 -13.56 6.18
N SER A 130 0.17 -14.06 7.07
CA SER A 130 -0.46 -15.38 6.99
C SER A 130 -1.96 -15.28 7.26
N PHE A 131 -2.76 -16.13 6.62
CA PHE A 131 -4.18 -16.28 6.94
C PHE A 131 -4.37 -17.40 7.97
N GLU A 132 -5.04 -17.08 9.08
CA GLU A 132 -5.36 -18.07 10.11
C GLU A 132 -6.40 -19.06 9.57
N ARG A 133 -6.06 -20.36 9.57
CA ARG A 133 -6.77 -21.45 8.87
C ARG A 133 -6.80 -21.27 7.34
N PRO A 134 -5.74 -21.70 6.64
CA PRO A 134 -5.70 -21.71 5.17
C PRO A 134 -6.60 -22.78 4.53
N GLY A 135 -7.37 -23.56 5.31
CA GLY A 135 -8.31 -24.59 4.88
C GLY A 135 -9.32 -24.92 5.97
#